data_AF-B5HRZ5-F1
#
_entry.id   AF-B5HRZ5-F1
#
_cell.length_a   1.000
_cell.length_b   1.000
_cell.length_c   1.000
_cell.angle_alpha   90.00
_cell.angle_beta   90.00
_cell.angle_gamma   90.00
#
_symmetry.space_group_name_H-M   'P 1'
#
loop_
_entity.id
_entity.type
_entity.pdbx_description
1 polymer ?
#
loop_
_entity_poly.entity_id
_entity_poly.type
_entity_poly.pdbx_seq_one_letter_code
_entity_poly.pdbx_strand_id
1 'polypeptide(L)' 'MPTFWSDQHDFRLQSFGSPVLGLADIRVLAGDPGGDMLVGYHTDGGQLVGVVALGGPAAATGAARYRAQLLKQPALTA' A
#
# COMPACT_ATOMS: atom_id res chain seq x y z
N MET A 1 10.57 0.88 -8.15
CA MET A 1 9.51 1.15 -7.15
C MET A 1 9.99 0.65 -5.79
N PRO A 2 9.96 1.47 -4.73
CA PRO A 2 10.33 1.03 -3.38
C PRO A 2 9.44 -0.11 -2.89
N THR A 3 10.00 -0.99 -2.07
CA THR A 3 9.31 -2.13 -1.49
C THR A 3 9.82 -2.34 -0.08
N PHE A 4 8.91 -2.59 0.86
CA PHE A 4 9.21 -2.84 2.26
C PHE A 4 8.33 -3.97 2.79
N TRP A 5 8.85 -4.75 3.73
CA TRP A 5 8.04 -5.65 4.53
C TRP A 5 8.64 -5.78 5.93
N SER A 6 7.78 -6.10 6.89
CA SER A 6 8.17 -6.46 8.26
C SER A 6 7.21 -7.52 8.75
N ASP A 7 7.75 -8.59 9.33
CA ASP A 7 6.96 -9.48 10.16
C ASP A 7 6.96 -8.92 11.59
N GLN A 8 5.79 -8.71 12.16
CA GLN A 8 5.62 -8.20 13.52
C GLN A 8 4.51 -8.99 14.20
N HIS A 9 4.81 -9.59 15.35
CA HIS A 9 3.90 -10.54 15.99
C HIS A 9 3.43 -11.61 14.98
N ASP A 10 2.12 -11.83 14.90
CA ASP A 10 1.50 -12.85 14.05
C ASP A 10 1.07 -12.32 12.67
N PHE A 11 1.55 -11.14 12.27
CA PHE A 11 1.19 -10.54 10.98
C PHE A 11 2.36 -9.93 10.22
N ARG A 12 2.14 -9.75 8.91
CA ARG A 12 3.09 -9.09 8.02
C ARG A 12 2.57 -7.72 7.63
N LEU A 13 3.43 -6.72 7.73
CA LEU A 13 3.30 -5.48 6.99
C LEU A 13 3.99 -5.62 5.65
N GLN A 14 3.34 -5.21 4.56
CA GLN A 14 3.94 -5.19 3.24
C GLN A 14 3.57 -3.91 2.50
N SER A 15 4.58 -3.21 1.97
CA SER A 15 4.40 -1.93 1.30
C SER A 15 5.04 -1.91 -0.09
N PHE A 16 4.35 -1.26 -1.03
CA PHE A 16 4.84 -0.99 -2.38
C PHE A 16 4.60 0.47 -2.74
N GLY A 17 5.51 1.07 -3.51
CA GLY A 17 5.39 2.46 -3.93
C GLY A 17 6.08 3.41 -2.94
N SER A 18 5.62 4.66 -2.90
CA SER A 18 6.18 5.71 -2.05
C SER A 18 5.08 6.32 -1.18
N PRO A 19 4.69 5.69 -0.05
CA PRO A 19 3.66 6.20 0.86
C PRO A 19 3.90 7.65 1.32
N VAL A 20 5.17 8.06 1.46
CA VAL A 20 5.56 9.41 1.88
C VAL A 20 5.04 10.50 0.94
N LEU A 21 4.79 10.18 -0.34
CA LEU A 21 4.26 11.14 -1.32
C LEU A 21 2.73 11.36 -1.21
N GLY A 22 2.04 10.59 -0.37
CA GLY A 22 0.58 10.63 -0.24
C GLY A 22 0.09 10.65 1.19
N LEU A 23 0.86 11.25 2.11
CA LEU A 23 0.48 11.34 3.52
C LEU A 23 -0.74 12.25 3.76
N ALA A 24 -1.06 13.14 2.81
CA ALA A 24 -2.21 14.02 2.89
C ALA A 24 -3.54 13.32 2.52
N ASP A 25 -3.50 12.19 1.80
CA ASP A 25 -4.68 11.45 1.36
C ASP A 25 -4.48 9.93 1.49
N ILE A 26 -4.92 9.41 2.64
CA ILE A 26 -4.80 8.01 3.04
C ILE A 26 -6.19 7.38 3.05
N ARG A 27 -6.38 6.30 2.30
CA ARG A 27 -7.69 5.64 2.13
C ARG A 27 -7.61 4.16 2.42
N VAL A 28 -8.63 3.62 3.08
CA VAL A 28 -8.82 2.17 3.16
C VAL A 28 -9.33 1.68 1.81
N LEU A 29 -8.57 0.79 1.17
CA LEU A 29 -8.91 0.20 -0.13
C LEU A 29 -9.69 -1.11 0.03
N ALA A 30 -9.40 -1.86 1.10
CA ALA A 30 -10.09 -3.10 1.44
C ALA A 30 -9.89 -3.44 2.93
N GLY A 31 -10.88 -4.11 3.51
CA GLY A 31 -10.82 -4.66 4.86
C GLY A 31 -11.02 -3.62 5.96
N ASP A 32 -10.62 -3.98 7.18
CA ASP A 32 -10.80 -3.18 8.39
C ASP A 32 -9.67 -3.41 9.42
N PRO A 33 -9.47 -2.50 10.40
CA PRO A 33 -8.36 -2.58 11.35
C PRO A 33 -8.35 -3.81 12.28
N GLY A 34 -9.47 -4.53 12.39
CA GLY A 34 -9.57 -5.74 13.21
C GLY A 34 -9.07 -7.00 12.50
N GLY A 35 -8.68 -6.90 11.23
CA GLY A 35 -8.20 -8.03 10.45
C GLY A 35 -7.29 -7.61 9.29
N ASP A 36 -7.45 -8.27 8.15
CA ASP A 36 -6.71 -7.94 6.94
C ASP A 36 -7.15 -6.59 6.41
N MET A 37 -6.20 -5.66 6.26
CA MET A 37 -6.45 -4.30 5.82
C MET A 37 -5.46 -3.88 4.74
N LEU A 38 -5.96 -3.19 3.72
CA LEU A 38 -5.15 -2.59 2.68
C LEU A 38 -5.39 -1.08 2.63
N VAL A 39 -4.31 -0.33 2.73
CA VAL A 39 -4.31 1.13 2.73
C VAL A 39 -3.63 1.65 1.47
N GLY A 40 -4.21 2.68 0.86
CA GLY A 40 -3.65 3.39 -0.29
C GLY A 40 -3.31 4.84 0.06
N TYR A 41 -2.18 5.29 -0.46
CA TYR A 41 -1.67 6.65 -0.32
C TYR A 41 -1.78 7.34 -1.67
N HIS A 42 -2.36 8.54 -1.69
CA HIS A 42 -2.63 9.28 -2.92
C HIS A 42 -2.01 10.68 -2.88
N THR A 43 -1.61 11.18 -4.04
CA THR A 43 -1.32 12.62 -4.17
C THR A 43 -2.61 13.43 -4.08
N ASP A 44 -2.48 14.76 -3.93
CA ASP A 44 -3.62 15.69 -3.99
C ASP A 44 -4.45 15.56 -5.29
N GLY A 45 -3.81 15.14 -6.38
CA GLY A 45 -4.47 14.85 -7.66
C GLY A 45 -5.20 13.50 -7.72
N GLY A 46 -5.23 12.75 -6.61
CA GLY A 46 -5.88 11.43 -6.50
C GLY A 46 -5.07 10.28 -7.10
N GLN A 47 -3.82 10.49 -7.51
CA GLN A 47 -2.98 9.41 -8.04
C GLN A 47 -2.49 8.51 -6.91
N LEU A 48 -2.73 7.20 -7.00
CA LEU A 48 -2.20 6.22 -6.06
C LEU A 48 -0.67 6.12 -6.19
N VAL A 49 0.04 6.48 -5.12
CA VAL A 49 1.51 6.51 -5.06
C VAL A 49 2.12 5.39 -4.21
N GLY A 50 1.33 4.79 -3.33
CA GLY A 50 1.79 3.67 -2.52
C GLY A 50 0.65 2.92 -1.87
N VAL A 51 0.94 1.69 -1.44
CA VAL A 51 0.04 0.86 -0.64
C VAL A 51 0.76 0.24 0.54
N VAL A 52 0.01 -0.04 1.60
CA VAL A 52 0.43 -0.83 2.75
C VAL A 52 -0.64 -1.87 3.05
N ALA A 53 -0.27 -3.15 3.02
CA ALA A 53 -1.05 -4.25 3.56
C ALA A 53 -0.66 -4.50 5.02
N LEU A 54 -1.68 -4.66 5.86
CA LEU A 54 -1.60 -5.00 7.27
C LEU A 54 -2.38 -6.30 7.47
N GLY A 55 -1.75 -7.33 8.04
CA GLY A 55 -2.44 -8.58 8.37
C GLY A 55 -1.93 -9.77 7.55
N GLY A 56 -2.88 -10.59 7.13
CA GLY A 56 -2.69 -11.91 6.55
C GLY A 56 -2.79 -11.99 5.02
N PRO A 57 -3.12 -13.18 4.49
CA PRO A 57 -3.02 -13.49 3.07
C PRO A 57 -3.89 -12.63 2.14
N ALA A 58 -5.06 -12.17 2.59
CA ALA A 58 -5.96 -11.38 1.75
C ALA A 58 -5.38 -9.97 1.53
N ALA A 59 -4.84 -9.35 2.59
CA ALA A 59 -4.14 -8.07 2.51
C ALA A 59 -2.91 -8.18 1.58
N ALA A 60 -2.08 -9.22 1.75
CA ALA A 60 -0.90 -9.45 0.92
C ALA A 60 -1.26 -9.65 -0.57
N THR A 61 -2.31 -10.42 -0.85
CA THR A 61 -2.81 -10.63 -2.22
C THR A 61 -3.32 -9.32 -2.82
N GLY A 62 -4.01 -8.50 -2.03
CA GLY A 62 -4.43 -7.16 -2.41
C GLY A 62 -3.24 -6.28 -2.80
N ALA A 63 -2.23 -6.18 -1.95
CA ALA A 63 -1.02 -5.41 -2.22
C ALA A 63 -0.29 -5.87 -3.50
N ALA A 64 -0.24 -7.18 -3.77
CA ALA A 64 0.35 -7.72 -4.99
C ALA A 64 -0.37 -7.25 -6.27
N ARG A 65 -1.72 -7.09 -6.23
CA ARG A 65 -2.48 -6.53 -7.36
C ARG A 65 -2.12 -5.06 -7.60
N TYR A 66 -2.06 -4.25 -6.55
CA TYR A 66 -1.68 -2.84 -6.67
C TYR A 66 -0.22 -2.64 -7.05
N ARG A 67 0.68 -3.55 -6.64
CA ARG A 67 2.07 -3.56 -7.11
C ARG A 67 2.14 -3.57 -8.64
N ALA A 68 1.33 -4.39 -9.30
CA ALA A 68 1.28 -4.45 -10.76
C ALA A 68 0.75 -3.15 -11.39
N GLN A 69 -0.19 -2.46 -10.72
CA GLN A 69 -0.67 -1.15 -11.16
C GLN A 69 0.41 -0.07 -11.00
N LEU A 70 1.06 0.00 -9.84
CA LEU A 70 2.11 0.98 -9.55
C LEU A 70 3.33 0.83 -10.49
N LEU A 71 3.66 -0.39 -10.90
CA LEU A 71 4.74 -0.63 -11.87
C LEU A 71 4.45 -0.07 -13.28
N LYS A 72 3.19 0.15 -13.63
CA LYS A 72 2.80 0.74 -14.92
C LYS A 72 2.85 2.27 -14.91
N GLN A 73 2.98 2.88 -13.73
CA GLN A 73 3.06 4.32 -13.60
C GLN A 73 4.48 4.82 -13.90
N PRO A 74 4.63 6.07 -14.38
CA PRO A 74 5.95 6.69 -14.47
C PRO A 74 6.62 6.73 -13.09
N ALA A 75 7.96 6.83 -13.08
CA ALA A 75 8.69 6.96 -11.83
C ALA A 75 8.23 8.22 -11.08
N LEU A 76 7.75 8.01 -9.85
CA LEU A 76 7.33 9.09 -8.97
C LEU A 76 8.57 9.75 -8.38
N THR A 77 8.68 11.06 -8.51
CA THR A 77 9.72 11.90 -7.89
C THR A 77 9.12 12.65 -6.72
N ALA A 78 9.91 12.78 -5.64
CA ALA A 78 9.57 13.59 -4.48
C ALA A 78 9.79 15.08 -4.75
#